data_AF-A0A225VKF3-F1
#
_entry.id   AF-A0A225VKF3-F1
#
_cell.length_a   1.000
_cell.length_b   1.000
_cell.length_c   1.000
_cell.angle_alpha   90.00
_cell.angle_beta   90.00
_cell.angle_gamma   90.00
#
_symmetry.space_group_name_H-M   'P 1'
#
loop_
_entity.id
_entity.type
_entity.pdbx_description
1 polymer ?
#
loop_
_entity_poly.entity_id
_entity_poly.type
_entity_poly.pdbx_seq_one_letter_code
_entity_poly.pdbx_strand_id
1 'polypeptide(L)'
;MRDQGSDDETCLTFADLLAGSAKNWYRRLSRSTRNKWSDLLLRTWSIARQYYHTRRRSDEWPLDYLYRLNVAGLRARLKIKDGSAKERREHVDHYIETLEDQDLAKRLTLLQLTDEDDLEEVLRARDVLRIA
;
A
#
# COMPACT_ATOMS: atom_id res chain seq x y z
N MET A 1 -13.61 -24.96 -4.28
CA MET A 1 -13.81 -24.10 -3.08
C MET A 1 -12.60 -24.31 -2.19
N ARG A 2 -11.79 -23.28 -1.90
CA ARG A 2 -10.75 -23.38 -0.86
C ARG A 2 -11.35 -22.81 0.41
N ASP A 3 -11.43 -23.60 1.46
CA ASP A 3 -11.78 -23.14 2.80
C ASP A 3 -10.81 -22.04 3.21
N GLN A 4 -11.33 -20.84 3.46
CA GLN A 4 -10.63 -19.86 4.29
C GLN A 4 -10.83 -20.32 5.72
N GLY A 5 -9.81 -20.94 6.32
CA GLY A 5 -9.80 -21.26 7.74
C GLY A 5 -10.01 -19.99 8.58
N SER A 6 -10.59 -20.17 9.76
CA SER A 6 -10.80 -19.06 10.71
C SER A 6 -9.48 -18.31 10.97
N ASP A 7 -9.56 -17.03 11.31
CA ASP A 7 -8.40 -16.21 11.68
C ASP A 7 -7.52 -16.92 12.73
N ASP A 8 -8.14 -17.62 13.68
CA ASP A 8 -7.46 -18.41 14.71
C ASP A 8 -6.67 -19.59 14.12
N GLU A 9 -7.25 -20.34 13.19
CA GLU A 9 -6.62 -21.50 12.54
C GLU A 9 -5.44 -21.08 11.66
N THR A 10 -5.60 -19.97 10.94
CA THR A 10 -4.56 -19.36 10.12
C THR A 10 -3.39 -18.86 10.98
N CYS A 11 -3.68 -18.20 12.11
CA CYS A 11 -2.66 -17.74 13.04
C CYS A 11 -1.90 -18.87 13.73
N LEU A 12 -2.58 -19.97 14.07
CA LEU A 12 -1.95 -21.17 14.65
C LEU A 12 -0.99 -21.81 13.64
N THR A 13 -1.44 -22.01 12.41
CA THR A 13 -0.60 -22.54 11.32
C THR A 13 0.64 -21.66 11.10
N PHE A 14 0.47 -20.34 11.10
CA PHE A 14 1.58 -19.41 11.01
C PHE A 14 2.56 -19.54 12.19
N ALA A 15 2.06 -19.66 13.41
CA ALA A 15 2.90 -19.81 14.61
C ALA A 15 3.75 -21.09 14.58
N ASP A 16 3.23 -22.17 14.00
CA ASP A 16 3.93 -23.45 13.87
C ASP A 16 5.07 -23.40 12.84
N LEU A 17 4.93 -22.56 11.81
CA LEU A 17 5.98 -22.30 10.81
C LEU A 17 7.15 -21.46 11.35
N LEU A 18 6.99 -20.78 12.50
CA LEU A 18 8.04 -19.93 13.07
C LEU A 18 9.09 -20.74 13.84
N ALA A 19 10.36 -20.37 13.65
CA ALA A 19 11.50 -20.92 14.37
C ALA A 19 12.39 -19.83 14.98
N GLY A 20 13.18 -20.19 15.99
CA GLY A 20 14.20 -19.33 16.60
C GLY A 20 13.67 -17.97 17.07
N SER A 21 14.39 -16.91 16.70
CA SER A 21 14.07 -15.52 17.08
C SER A 21 12.67 -15.08 16.64
N ALA A 22 12.16 -15.59 15.52
CA ALA A 22 10.81 -15.27 15.04
C ALA A 22 9.72 -15.87 15.94
N LYS A 23 9.93 -17.09 16.45
CA LYS A 23 9.01 -17.72 17.42
C LYS A 23 9.00 -16.97 18.76
N ASN A 24 10.18 -16.50 19.19
CA ASN A 24 10.30 -15.68 20.40
C ASN A 24 9.64 -14.31 20.26
N TRP A 25 9.77 -13.67 19.10
CA TRP A 25 9.04 -12.45 18.77
C TRP A 25 7.52 -12.67 18.81
N TYR A 26 7.01 -13.74 18.18
CA TYR A 26 5.57 -14.04 18.16
C TYR A 26 5.01 -14.21 19.58
N ARG A 27 5.72 -14.94 20.46
CA ARG A 27 5.31 -15.12 21.87
C ARG A 27 5.24 -13.82 22.66
N ARG A 28 5.99 -12.78 22.27
CA ARG A 28 5.95 -11.45 22.90
C ARG A 28 4.74 -10.62 22.48
N LEU A 29 3.98 -11.04 21.48
CA LEU A 29 2.76 -10.36 21.05
C LEU A 29 1.60 -10.63 22.01
N SER A 30 0.72 -9.64 22.18
CA SER A 30 -0.52 -9.80 22.94
C SER A 30 -1.41 -10.88 22.32
N ARG A 31 -2.23 -11.54 23.14
CA ARG A 31 -3.18 -12.56 22.68
C ARG A 31 -4.15 -12.02 21.62
N SER A 32 -4.60 -10.77 21.78
CA SER A 32 -5.46 -10.09 20.80
C SER A 32 -4.82 -9.95 19.41
N THR A 33 -3.49 -9.73 19.34
CA THR A 33 -2.79 -9.66 18.06
C THR A 33 -2.53 -11.05 17.47
N ARG A 34 -2.29 -12.06 18.33
CA ARG A 34 -1.99 -13.44 17.89
C ARG A 34 -3.20 -14.20 17.36
N ASN A 35 -4.41 -13.75 17.67
CA ASN A 35 -5.66 -14.44 17.31
C ASN A 35 -6.38 -13.79 16.13
N LYS A 36 -5.79 -12.74 15.54
CA LYS A 36 -6.38 -12.02 14.42
C LYS A 36 -5.37 -11.92 13.29
N TRP A 37 -5.65 -12.61 12.20
CA TRP A 37 -4.70 -12.77 11.10
C TRP A 37 -4.30 -11.41 10.50
N SER A 38 -5.25 -10.49 10.38
CA SER A 38 -4.98 -9.13 9.87
C SER A 38 -4.00 -8.34 10.74
N ASP A 39 -4.14 -8.44 12.07
CA ASP A 39 -3.31 -7.67 13.02
C ASP A 39 -1.94 -8.31 13.16
N LEU A 40 -1.86 -9.64 13.05
CA LEU A 40 -0.61 -10.38 12.99
C LEU A 40 0.17 -10.05 11.72
N LEU A 41 -0.48 -10.07 10.56
CA LEU A 41 0.11 -9.67 9.28
C LEU A 41 0.67 -8.26 9.32
N LEU A 42 -0.06 -7.31 9.92
CA LEU A 42 0.37 -5.92 10.09
C LEU A 42 1.66 -5.79 10.91
N ARG A 43 1.95 -6.75 11.79
CA ARG A 43 3.16 -6.77 12.63
C ARG A 43 4.32 -7.57 12.03
N THR A 44 4.05 -8.65 11.31
CA THR A 44 5.07 -9.48 10.64
C THR A 44 5.63 -8.75 9.43
N TRP A 45 4.72 -8.15 8.67
CA TRP A 45 5.00 -7.32 7.55
C TRP A 45 4.42 -5.96 7.93
N SER A 46 5.24 -4.99 8.34
CA SER A 46 4.71 -3.64 8.56
C SER A 46 4.00 -3.22 7.26
N ILE A 47 2.66 -3.21 7.26
CA ILE A 47 1.91 -2.92 6.04
C ILE A 47 2.18 -1.46 5.63
N ALA A 48 2.47 -0.58 6.59
CA ALA A 48 3.07 0.72 6.34
C ALA A 48 4.41 0.62 5.58
N ARG A 49 5.27 -0.36 5.91
CA ARG A 49 6.49 -0.64 5.16
C ARG A 49 6.20 -1.12 3.72
N GLN A 50 5.07 -1.79 3.42
CA GLN A 50 4.69 -2.05 2.01
C GLN A 50 4.47 -0.75 1.27
N TYR A 51 3.67 0.13 1.86
CA TYR A 51 3.33 1.41 1.26
C TYR A 51 4.59 2.26 0.99
N TYR A 52 5.44 2.46 2.01
CA TYR A 52 6.63 3.31 1.88
C TYR A 52 7.74 2.72 1.00
N HIS A 53 7.81 1.39 0.82
CA HIS A 53 8.78 0.76 -0.09
C HIS A 53 8.19 0.41 -1.46
N THR A 54 6.90 0.65 -1.68
CA THR A 54 6.29 0.46 -2.98
C THR A 54 6.87 1.49 -3.95
N ARG A 55 7.42 1.00 -5.05
CA ARG A 55 7.88 1.81 -6.19
C ARG A 55 7.17 1.36 -7.45
N ARG A 56 7.03 2.27 -8.41
CA ARG A 56 6.52 1.94 -9.74
C ARG A 56 7.52 1.05 -10.46
N ARG A 57 7.04 0.01 -11.15
CA ARG A 57 7.89 -0.79 -12.03
C ARG A 57 8.03 -0.12 -13.41
N SER A 58 9.12 -0.35 -14.10
CA SER A 58 9.39 0.29 -15.40
C SER A 58 8.39 -0.12 -16.50
N ASP A 59 7.82 -1.32 -16.41
CA ASP A 59 6.82 -1.88 -17.31
C ASP A 59 5.37 -1.59 -16.88
N GLU A 60 5.17 -1.05 -15.68
CA GLU A 60 3.86 -0.77 -15.10
C GLU A 60 3.35 0.60 -15.57
N TRP A 61 2.09 0.65 -15.98
CA TRP A 61 1.44 1.90 -16.36
C TRP A 61 1.27 2.79 -15.12
N PRO A 62 1.43 4.12 -15.24
CA PRO A 62 1.27 5.04 -14.11
C PRO A 62 -0.08 4.89 -13.39
N LEU A 63 -1.17 4.71 -14.15
CA LEU A 63 -2.50 4.53 -13.59
C LEU A 63 -2.65 3.20 -12.81
N ASP A 64 -2.11 2.10 -13.36
CA ASP A 64 -2.08 0.80 -12.67
C ASP A 64 -1.26 0.89 -11.37
N TYR A 65 -0.16 1.64 -11.40
CA TYR A 65 0.67 1.89 -10.22
C TYR A 65 -0.11 2.64 -9.13
N LEU A 66 -0.88 3.67 -9.50
CA LEU A 66 -1.72 4.42 -8.57
C LEU A 66 -2.71 3.47 -7.86
N TYR A 67 -3.43 2.63 -8.60
CA TYR A 67 -4.37 1.68 -7.99
C TYR A 67 -3.69 0.68 -7.06
N ARG A 68 -2.51 0.17 -7.43
CA ARG A 68 -1.75 -0.73 -6.55
C ARG A 68 -1.29 -0.03 -5.28
N LEU A 69 -0.85 1.22 -5.39
CA LEU A 69 -0.44 2.05 -4.26
C LEU A 69 -1.64 2.36 -3.34
N ASN A 70 -2.82 2.63 -3.91
CA ASN A 70 -4.06 2.83 -3.14
C ASN A 70 -4.41 1.59 -2.32
N VAL A 71 -4.35 0.40 -2.92
CA VAL A 71 -4.59 -0.86 -2.21
C VAL A 71 -3.60 -1.03 -1.06
N ALA A 72 -2.31 -0.70 -1.26
CA ALA A 72 -1.32 -0.76 -0.20
C ALA A 72 -1.60 0.26 0.92
N GLY A 73 -1.99 1.49 0.58
CA GLY A 73 -2.31 2.54 1.54
C GLY A 73 -3.58 2.23 2.35
N LEU A 74 -4.63 1.69 1.72
CA LEU A 74 -5.83 1.22 2.41
C LEU A 74 -5.51 0.08 3.38
N ARG A 75 -4.67 -0.88 2.98
CA ARG A 75 -4.19 -1.94 3.88
C ARG A 75 -3.38 -1.37 5.05
N ALA A 76 -2.63 -0.29 4.82
CA ALA A 76 -1.89 0.43 5.85
C ALA A 76 -2.78 1.34 6.72
N ARG A 77 -4.10 1.38 6.45
CA ARG A 77 -5.08 2.26 7.11
C ARG A 77 -4.79 3.76 6.90
N LEU A 78 -4.16 4.12 5.79
CA LEU A 78 -4.01 5.51 5.38
C LEU A 78 -5.34 6.06 4.88
N LYS A 79 -5.61 7.32 5.20
CA LYS A 79 -6.82 8.02 4.77
C LYS A 79 -6.57 8.70 3.43
N ILE A 80 -6.61 7.91 2.36
CA ILE A 80 -6.30 8.39 1.00
C ILE A 80 -7.34 9.39 0.49
N LYS A 81 -8.64 9.09 0.63
CA LYS A 81 -9.75 9.98 0.21
C LYS A 81 -10.40 10.71 1.38
N ASP A 82 -10.67 10.00 2.47
CA ASP A 82 -11.38 10.57 3.64
C ASP A 82 -10.44 11.24 4.67
N GLY A 83 -9.20 11.53 4.27
CA GLY A 83 -8.19 12.16 5.11
C GLY A 83 -8.35 13.67 5.19
N SER A 84 -7.58 14.29 6.08
CA SER A 84 -7.31 15.72 6.04
C SER A 84 -6.64 16.11 4.72
N ALA A 85 -6.73 17.39 4.34
CA ALA A 85 -6.04 17.89 3.14
C ALA A 85 -4.53 17.58 3.14
N LYS A 86 -3.91 17.55 4.33
CA LYS A 86 -2.51 17.16 4.50
C LYS A 86 -2.28 15.68 4.20
N GLU A 87 -3.10 14.78 4.75
CA GLU A 87 -2.97 13.33 4.52
C GLU A 87 -3.18 12.97 3.05
N ARG A 88 -4.13 13.62 2.36
CA ARG A 88 -4.35 13.42 0.92
C ARG A 88 -3.16 13.91 0.10
N ARG A 89 -2.64 15.10 0.42
CA ARG A 89 -1.44 15.66 -0.21
C ARG A 89 -0.23 14.75 -0.03
N GLU A 90 0.02 14.29 1.20
CA GLU A 90 1.13 13.37 1.50
C GLU A 90 1.05 12.08 0.69
N HIS A 91 -0.15 11.60 0.38
CA HIS A 91 -0.33 10.45 -0.51
C HIS A 91 0.06 10.75 -1.96
N VAL A 92 -0.38 11.89 -2.51
CA VAL A 92 -0.01 12.34 -3.86
C VAL A 92 1.49 12.56 -3.97
N ASP A 93 2.11 13.20 -2.97
CA ASP A 93 3.54 13.45 -2.94
C ASP A 93 4.32 12.12 -2.94
N HIS A 94 3.88 11.14 -2.14
CA HIS A 94 4.48 9.81 -2.12
C HIS A 94 4.36 9.09 -3.46
N TYR A 95 3.24 9.23 -4.17
CA TYR A 95 3.12 8.70 -5.54
C TYR A 95 4.18 9.33 -6.46
N ILE A 96 4.33 10.66 -6.45
CA ILE A 96 5.29 11.38 -7.29
C ILE A 96 6.74 10.99 -6.95
N GLU A 97 7.09 10.92 -5.67
CA GLU A 97 8.43 10.56 -5.20
C GLU A 97 8.86 9.14 -5.58
N THR A 98 7.88 8.24 -5.75
CA THR A 98 8.13 6.82 -6.06
C THR A 98 8.01 6.49 -7.55
N LEU A 99 7.83 7.51 -8.40
CA LEU A 99 7.93 7.38 -9.85
C LEU A 99 9.39 7.31 -10.30
N GLU A 100 9.71 6.32 -11.14
CA GLU A 100 11.00 6.26 -11.83
C GLU A 100 11.07 7.25 -13.01
N ASP A 101 9.92 7.57 -13.62
CA ASP A 101 9.79 8.52 -14.74
C ASP A 101 9.92 9.96 -14.23
N GLN A 102 11.15 10.49 -14.28
CA GLN A 102 11.50 11.83 -13.78
C GLN A 102 10.78 12.96 -14.53
N ASP A 103 10.45 12.77 -15.80
CA ASP A 103 9.74 13.79 -16.58
C ASP A 103 8.27 13.83 -16.20
N LEU A 104 7.64 12.68 -15.98
CA LEU A 104 6.30 12.60 -15.44
C LEU A 104 6.24 13.19 -14.02
N ALA A 105 7.19 12.82 -13.15
CA ALA A 105 7.25 13.33 -11.79
C ALA A 105 7.30 14.87 -11.77
N LYS A 106 8.20 15.48 -12.56
CA LYS A 106 8.29 16.95 -12.68
C LYS A 106 6.98 17.58 -13.15
N ARG A 107 6.32 17.01 -14.16
CA ARG A 107 5.04 17.54 -14.66
C ARG A 107 3.96 17.49 -13.59
N LEU A 108 3.86 16.39 -12.84
CA LEU A 108 2.88 16.24 -11.76
C LEU A 108 3.15 17.20 -10.60
N THR A 109 4.42 17.42 -10.22
CA THR A 109 4.81 18.40 -9.19
C THR A 109 4.34 19.82 -9.55
N LEU A 110 4.44 20.20 -10.83
CA LEU A 110 4.01 21.52 -11.30
C LEU A 110 2.49 21.73 -11.22
N LEU A 111 1.70 20.66 -11.34
CA LEU A 111 0.25 20.71 -11.28
C LEU A 111 -0.29 20.90 -9.85
N GLN A 112 0.54 20.68 -8.82
CA GLN A 112 0.15 20.84 -7.42
C GLN A 112 -1.16 20.13 -7.05
N LEU A 113 -1.34 18.89 -7.51
CA LEU A 113 -2.56 18.10 -7.33
C LEU A 113 -2.83 17.79 -5.85
N THR A 114 -4.01 18.10 -5.32
CA THR A 114 -4.27 18.04 -3.87
C THR A 114 -4.75 16.69 -3.36
N ASP A 115 -5.28 15.86 -4.24
CA ASP A 115 -5.87 14.57 -3.89
C ASP A 115 -5.76 13.57 -5.04
N GLU A 116 -6.25 12.37 -4.76
CA GLU A 116 -6.11 11.22 -5.63
C GLU A 116 -7.05 11.29 -6.85
N ASP A 117 -8.21 11.95 -6.73
CA ASP A 117 -9.17 12.04 -7.84
C ASP A 117 -8.59 12.94 -8.96
N ASP A 118 -8.02 14.09 -8.59
CA ASP A 118 -7.31 14.99 -9.53
C ASP A 118 -6.13 14.26 -10.22
N LEU A 119 -5.38 13.48 -9.44
CA LEU A 119 -4.25 12.70 -9.95
C LEU A 119 -4.72 11.63 -10.94
N GLU A 120 -5.76 10.89 -10.60
CA GLU A 120 -6.35 9.87 -11.46
C GLU A 120 -6.80 10.46 -12.80
N GLU A 121 -7.49 11.61 -12.76
CA GLU A 121 -7.97 12.28 -13.97
C GLU A 121 -6.83 12.66 -14.92
N VAL A 122 -5.76 13.26 -14.39
CA VAL A 122 -4.57 13.63 -15.18
C VAL A 122 -3.90 12.41 -15.80
N LEU A 123 -3.78 11.32 -15.05
CA LEU A 123 -3.19 10.07 -15.55
C LEU A 123 -4.05 9.44 -16.65
N ARG A 124 -5.38 9.41 -16.48
CA ARG A 124 -6.32 8.92 -17.50
C ARG A 124 -6.23 9.72 -18.80
N ALA A 125 -6.21 11.05 -18.72
CA ALA A 125 -6.08 11.91 -19.89
C ALA A 125 -4.77 11.64 -20.65
N ARG A 126 -3.68 11.38 -19.94
CA ARG A 126 -2.38 11.03 -20.54
C ARG A 126 -2.38 9.67 -21.21
N ASP A 127 -2.97 8.67 -20.58
CA ASP A 127 -3.01 7.30 -21.12
C ASP A 127 -3.86 7.25 -22.39
N VAL A 128 -4.97 8.01 -22.45
CA VAL A 128 -5.76 8.17 -23.68
C VAL A 128 -4.94 8.81 -24.81
N LEU A 129 -4.11 9.81 -24.51
CA LEU A 129 -3.27 10.50 -25.50
C LEU A 129 -2.09 9.67 -26.03
N ARG A 130 -1.75 8.54 -25.40
CA ARG A 130 -0.65 7.65 -25.86
C ARG A 130 -1.13 6.45 -26.68
N ILE A 131 -2.43 6.22 -26.77
CA ILE A 131 -3.04 5.10 -27.51
C ILE A 131 -3.72 5.60 -28.81
N ALA A 132 -3.82 6.93 -29.00
CA ALA A 132 -4.29 7.59 -30.22
C ALA A 132 -3.12 7.98 -31.15
#